data_AF-D0P4N2-F1
#
_entry.id   AF-D0P4N2-F1
#
_cell.length_a   1.000
_cell.length_b   1.000
_cell.length_c   1.000
_cell.angle_alpha   90.00
_cell.angle_beta   90.00
_cell.angle_gamma   90.00
#
_symmetry.space_group_name_H-M   'P 1'
#
loop_
_entity.id
_entity.type
_entity.pdbx_description
1 polymer ?
#
loop_
_entity_poly.entity_id
_entity_poly.type
_entity_poly.pdbx_seq_one_letter_code
_entity_poly.pdbx_strand_id
1 'polypeptide(L)'
;MPAVCSTMNKRGAHAVAKSFNLTIRCPSGTTAAHGLQYLHKLEENDRIVHVRLSKLLLPTEGLQLCGHARTVTSKATAQECEVRFFFQLFVERQEGFSAAEKDIKFIQEDVLSTWAMKLRSH
;
A
#
# COMPACT_ATOMS: atom_id res chain seq x y z
N MET A 1 -7.84 -12.55 -16.76
CA MET A 1 -8.31 -11.16 -16.58
C MET A 1 -8.38 -10.86 -15.09
N PRO A 2 -7.50 -10.06 -14.47
CA PRO A 2 -7.63 -9.81 -13.04
C PRO A 2 -8.57 -8.62 -12.82
N ALA A 3 -9.63 -8.88 -12.06
CA ALA A 3 -10.53 -7.88 -11.51
C ALA A 3 -9.80 -7.03 -10.46
N VAL A 4 -9.04 -6.05 -10.93
CA VAL A 4 -8.56 -4.95 -10.09
C VAL A 4 -9.58 -3.82 -10.28
N CYS A 5 -10.15 -3.30 -9.18
CA CYS A 5 -11.09 -2.17 -9.10
C CYS A 5 -12.59 -2.50 -8.83
N SER A 6 -12.90 -3.35 -7.85
CA SER A 6 -14.26 -3.37 -7.25
C SER A 6 -14.30 -3.31 -5.72
N THR A 7 -13.16 -3.46 -5.04
CA THR A 7 -13.09 -3.51 -3.58
C THR A 7 -12.92 -2.14 -2.90
N MET A 8 -12.57 -1.08 -3.63
CA MET A 8 -12.48 0.28 -3.06
C MET A 8 -13.84 0.95 -2.84
N ASN A 9 -14.91 0.46 -3.47
CA ASN A 9 -16.24 1.10 -3.41
C ASN A 9 -17.24 0.41 -2.46
N LYS A 10 -16.87 -0.73 -1.84
CA LYS A 10 -17.73 -1.40 -0.86
C LYS A 10 -17.38 -0.91 0.54
N ARG A 11 -18.04 0.18 0.97
CA ARG A 11 -18.10 0.60 2.38
C ARG A 11 -18.88 -0.45 3.19
N GLY A 12 -18.24 -1.58 3.50
CA GLY A 12 -18.70 -2.50 4.53
C GLY A 12 -18.48 -1.90 5.92
N ALA A 13 -19.18 -2.41 6.95
CA ALA A 13 -19.14 -1.89 8.32
C ALA A 13 -17.72 -1.84 8.95
N HIS A 14 -16.74 -2.50 8.33
CA HIS A 14 -15.35 -2.59 8.81
C HIS A 14 -14.32 -2.03 7.82
N ALA A 15 -14.75 -1.12 6.94
CA ALA A 15 -13.89 -0.43 5.98
C ALA A 15 -13.59 1.01 6.44
N VAL A 16 -12.31 1.39 6.44
CA VAL A 16 -11.85 2.74 6.78
C VAL A 16 -10.93 3.26 5.69
N ALA A 17 -11.18 4.49 5.23
CA ALA A 17 -10.26 5.23 4.36
C ALA A 17 -9.59 6.34 5.15
N LYS A 18 -8.28 6.52 4.96
CA LYS A 18 -7.48 7.56 5.60
C LYS A 18 -6.47 8.14 4.60
N SER A 19 -6.30 9.46 4.62
CA SER A 19 -5.18 10.13 3.97
C SER A 19 -4.00 10.25 4.93
N PHE A 20 -2.78 10.25 4.38
CA PHE A 20 -1.56 10.50 5.14
C PHE A 20 -0.57 11.28 4.28
N ASN A 21 0.35 11.99 4.92
CA ASN A 21 1.47 12.61 4.22
C ASN A 21 2.74 11.79 4.48
N LEU A 22 3.60 11.72 3.48
CA LEU A 22 4.92 11.11 3.57
C LEU A 22 5.95 12.14 3.13
N THR A 23 6.94 12.40 3.99
CA THR A 23 8.11 13.19 3.62
C THR A 23 9.17 12.26 3.07
N ILE A 24 9.40 12.31 1.76
CA ILE A 24 10.45 11.57 1.06
C ILE A 24 11.74 12.37 1.17
N ARG A 25 12.82 11.72 1.59
CA ARG A 25 14.16 12.32 1.58
C ARG A 25 14.85 11.95 0.28
N CYS A 26 15.37 12.94 -0.42
CA CYS A 26 16.10 12.82 -1.67
C CYS A 26 17.43 13.59 -1.57
N PRO A 27 18.40 13.34 -2.45
CA PRO A 27 19.65 14.12 -2.49
C PRO A 27 19.42 15.63 -2.67
N SER A 28 18.35 16.02 -3.37
CA SER A 28 17.99 17.42 -3.61
C SER A 28 17.21 18.09 -2.47
N GLY A 29 16.92 17.36 -1.37
CA GLY A 29 16.15 17.87 -0.24
C GLY A 29 15.00 16.95 0.17
N THR A 30 13.90 17.53 0.66
CA THR A 30 12.71 16.78 1.06
C THR A 30 11.54 17.05 0.13
N THR A 31 10.85 15.99 -0.27
CA THR A 31 9.65 16.08 -1.10
C THR A 31 8.44 15.50 -0.37
N ALA A 32 7.35 16.25 -0.29
CA ALA A 32 6.10 15.74 0.28
C ALA A 32 5.35 14.90 -0.76
N ALA A 33 4.82 13.76 -0.33
CA ALA A 33 3.91 12.94 -1.11
C ALA A 33 2.64 12.66 -0.32
N HIS A 34 1.51 12.73 -1.02
CA HIS A 34 0.19 12.46 -0.44
C HIS A 34 -0.16 10.99 -0.63
N GLY A 35 -0.57 10.35 0.46
CA GLY A 35 -0.95 8.95 0.47
C GLY A 35 -2.42 8.76 0.79
N LEU A 36 -3.02 7.77 0.15
CA LEU A 36 -4.33 7.24 0.48
C LEU A 36 -4.15 5.81 0.98
N GLN A 37 -4.87 5.48 2.05
CA GLN A 37 -4.90 4.13 2.62
C GLN A 37 -6.34 3.71 2.83
N TYR A 38 -6.64 2.49 2.41
CA TYR A 38 -7.89 1.81 2.67
C TYR A 38 -7.60 0.58 3.52
N LEU A 39 -8.28 0.45 4.65
CA LEU A 39 -8.22 -0.71 5.52
C LEU A 39 -9.58 -1.41 5.53
N HIS A 40 -9.57 -2.73 5.54
CA HIS A 40 -10.78 -3.53 5.65
C HIS A 40 -10.48 -4.77 6.50
N LYS A 41 -11.30 -5.01 7.53
CA LYS A 41 -11.33 -6.28 8.25
C LYS A 41 -12.41 -7.17 7.67
N LEU A 42 -12.04 -8.40 7.34
CA LEU A 42 -12.96 -9.48 6.96
C LEU A 42 -12.90 -10.53 8.07
N GLU A 43 -14.04 -10.88 8.62
CA GLU A 43 -14.18 -12.00 9.55
C GLU A 43 -14.73 -13.20 8.76
N GLU A 44 -13.99 -14.30 8.80
CA GLU A 44 -14.35 -15.58 8.22
C GLU A 44 -14.43 -16.62 9.35
N ASN A 45 -15.06 -17.77 9.10
CA ASN A 45 -15.39 -18.75 10.16
C ASN A 45 -14.19 -19.20 11.00
N ASP A 46 -13.00 -19.28 10.41
CA ASP A 46 -11.77 -19.79 11.03
C ASP A 46 -10.62 -18.78 11.06
N ARG A 47 -10.85 -17.55 10.57
CA ARG A 47 -9.79 -16.55 10.40
C ARG A 47 -10.28 -15.12 10.31
N ILE A 48 -9.37 -14.22 10.62
CA ILE A 48 -9.53 -12.78 10.44
C ILE A 48 -8.54 -12.33 9.36
N VAL A 49 -9.03 -11.59 8.36
CA VAL A 49 -8.19 -11.02 7.31
C VAL A 49 -8.21 -9.51 7.40
N HIS A 50 -7.05 -8.91 7.66
CA HIS A 50 -6.85 -7.47 7.53
C HIS A 50 -6.28 -7.16 6.14
N VAL A 51 -7.04 -6.44 5.34
CA VAL A 51 -6.59 -5.94 4.03
C VAL A 51 -6.21 -4.47 4.19
N ARG A 52 -5.01 -4.11 3.75
CA ARG A 52 -4.55 -2.72 3.65
C ARG A 52 -4.13 -2.45 2.21
N LEU A 53 -4.88 -1.59 1.53
CA LEU A 53 -4.50 -1.05 0.23
C LEU A 53 -3.96 0.36 0.46
N SER A 54 -2.88 0.70 -0.23
CA SER A 54 -2.22 2.00 -0.11
C SER A 54 -1.81 2.48 -1.49
N LYS A 55 -1.97 3.78 -1.71
CA LYS A 55 -1.56 4.46 -2.94
C LYS A 55 -0.85 5.75 -2.54
N LEU A 56 0.40 5.89 -2.95
CA LEU A 56 1.18 7.11 -2.82
C LEU A 56 1.13 7.87 -4.14
N LEU A 57 0.62 9.09 -4.06
CA LEU A 57 0.62 10.04 -5.16
C LEU A 57 1.99 10.68 -5.19
N LEU A 58 2.78 10.30 -6.19
CA LEU A 58 4.12 10.83 -6.37
C LEU A 58 4.07 12.19 -7.07
N PRO A 59 5.08 13.04 -6.85
CA PRO A 59 5.19 14.34 -7.54
C PRO A 59 5.27 14.23 -9.06
N THR A 60 5.62 13.06 -9.61
CA THR A 60 5.72 12.83 -11.05
C THR A 60 4.37 12.80 -11.77
N GLU A 61 3.25 13.01 -11.05
CA GLU A 61 1.83 13.03 -11.46
C GLU A 61 1.30 11.79 -12.21
N GLY A 62 2.13 11.13 -13.02
CA GLY A 62 1.79 9.96 -13.80
C GLY A 62 2.32 8.62 -13.27
N LEU A 63 3.04 8.59 -12.15
CA LEU A 63 3.40 7.36 -11.45
C LEU A 63 2.84 7.36 -10.03
N GLN A 64 2.34 6.20 -9.60
CA GLN A 64 1.80 6.01 -8.26
C GLN A 64 2.35 4.73 -7.66
N LEU A 65 2.92 4.82 -6.46
CA LEU A 65 3.37 3.62 -5.74
C LEU A 65 2.16 3.01 -5.03
N CYS A 66 1.88 1.75 -5.33
CA CYS A 66 0.73 1.02 -4.80
C CYS A 66 1.19 -0.16 -3.95
N GLY A 67 0.61 -0.28 -2.76
CA GLY A 67 0.89 -1.37 -1.82
C GLY A 67 -0.37 -2.10 -1.44
N HIS A 68 -0.41 -3.41 -1.66
CA HIS A 68 -1.45 -4.31 -1.18
C HIS A 68 -0.88 -5.20 -0.09
N ALA A 69 -1.34 -5.03 1.14
CA ALA A 69 -0.99 -5.88 2.25
C ALA A 69 -2.21 -6.68 2.71
N ARG A 70 -1.99 -7.94 3.07
CA ARG A 70 -2.96 -8.77 3.77
C ARG A 70 -2.29 -9.45 4.95
N THR A 71 -2.89 -9.31 6.13
CA THR A 71 -2.54 -10.10 7.30
C THR A 71 -3.68 -11.07 7.54
N VAL A 72 -3.38 -12.37 7.50
CA VAL A 72 -4.33 -13.43 7.79
C VAL A 72 -3.97 -14.02 9.15
N THR A 73 -4.87 -13.89 10.10
CA THR A 73 -4.77 -14.51 11.42
C THR A 73 -5.76 -15.66 11.47
N SER A 74 -5.26 -16.89 11.41
CA SER A 74 -6.06 -18.11 11.44
C SER A 74 -5.87 -18.83 12.76
N LYS A 75 -6.90 -19.55 13.21
CA LYS A 75 -6.77 -20.45 14.34
C LYS A 75 -5.90 -21.65 13.95
N ALA A 76 -4.82 -21.91 14.69
CA ALA A 76 -3.97 -23.09 14.48
C ALA A 76 -4.37 -24.21 15.45
N THR A 77 -4.54 -23.86 16.73
CA THR A 77 -5.03 -24.76 17.78
C THR A 77 -6.03 -24.02 18.69
N ALA A 78 -6.45 -24.62 19.80
CA ALA A 78 -7.29 -23.92 20.78
C ALA A 78 -6.58 -22.73 21.45
N GLN A 79 -5.25 -22.72 21.48
CA GLN A 79 -4.43 -21.76 22.22
C GLN A 79 -3.49 -20.96 21.30
N GLU A 80 -3.35 -21.35 20.03
CA GLU A 80 -2.41 -20.75 19.11
C GLU A 80 -3.11 -20.24 17.85
N CYS A 81 -2.55 -19.17 17.30
CA CYS A 81 -2.93 -18.64 16.01
C CYS A 81 -1.72 -18.63 15.06
N GLU A 82 -2.00 -18.86 13.79
CA GLU A 82 -1.03 -18.67 12.73
C GLU A 82 -1.27 -17.29 12.10
N VAL A 83 -0.21 -16.50 11.96
CA VAL A 83 -0.26 -15.18 11.33
C VAL A 83 0.57 -15.19 10.05
N ARG A 84 -0.08 -14.99 8.90
CA ARG A 84 0.57 -14.90 7.59
C ARG A 84 0.48 -13.48 7.06
N PHE A 85 1.61 -12.96 6.59
CA PHE A 85 1.71 -11.64 5.96
C PHE A 85 1.95 -11.80 4.46
N PHE A 86 1.08 -11.19 3.66
CA PHE A 86 1.23 -11.11 2.22
C PHE A 86 1.37 -9.64 1.84
N PHE A 87 2.40 -9.31 1.07
CA PHE A 87 2.63 -7.95 0.63
C PHE A 87 2.98 -7.93 -0.85
N GLN A 88 2.30 -7.09 -1.61
CA GLN A 88 2.57 -6.80 -3.00
C GLN A 88 2.79 -5.30 -3.14
N LEU A 89 3.92 -4.94 -3.75
CA LEU A 89 4.26 -3.56 -4.06
C LEU A 89 4.45 -3.43 -5.56
N PHE A 90 3.85 -2.41 -6.16
CA PHE A 90 3.93 -2.17 -7.59
C PHE A 90 3.78 -0.69 -7.89
N VAL A 91 4.19 -0.29 -9.09
CA VAL A 91 4.00 1.07 -9.60
C VAL A 91 2.89 1.03 -10.63
N GLU A 92 1.89 1.89 -10.45
CA GLU A 92 0.83 2.12 -11.41
C GLU A 92 1.19 3.35 -12.25
N ARG A 93 1.18 3.19 -13.56
CA ARG A 93 1.41 4.27 -14.52
C ARG A 93 0.06 4.81 -15.01
N GLN A 94 -0.14 6.11 -14.90
CA GLN A 94 -1.33 6.77 -15.45
C GLN A 94 -1.31 6.73 -16.98
N GLU A 95 -2.50 6.67 -17.56
CA GLU A 95 -2.66 6.67 -19.02
C GLU A 95 -2.01 7.91 -19.64
N GLY A 96 -1.33 7.73 -20.77
CA GLY A 96 -0.60 8.80 -21.45
C GLY A 96 0.73 9.22 -20.81
N PHE A 97 1.06 8.74 -19.61
CA PHE A 97 2.35 9.05 -18.99
C PHE A 97 3.48 8.19 -19.56
N SER A 98 4.59 8.83 -19.94
CA SER A 98 5.83 8.15 -20.31
C SER A 98 6.87 8.42 -19.24
N ALA A 99 7.24 7.38 -18.50
CA ALA A 99 8.24 7.50 -17.46
C ALA A 99 9.63 7.69 -18.07
N ALA A 100 10.34 8.73 -17.61
CA ALA A 100 11.76 8.88 -17.88
C ALA A 100 12.58 8.08 -16.86
N GLU A 101 13.84 7.82 -17.17
CA GLU A 101 14.76 7.09 -16.28
C GLU A 101 14.85 7.72 -14.89
N LYS A 102 14.85 9.06 -14.82
CA LYS A 102 14.86 9.82 -13.56
C LYS A 102 13.65 9.52 -12.67
N ASP A 103 12.48 9.26 -13.26
CA ASP A 103 11.25 9.01 -12.52
C ASP A 103 11.30 7.61 -11.89
N ILE A 104 11.88 6.66 -12.61
CA ILE A 104 12.10 5.29 -12.12
C ILE A 104 13.14 5.28 -11.00
N LYS A 105 14.28 5.97 -11.18
CA LYS A 105 15.32 6.08 -10.15
C LYS A 105 14.81 6.71 -8.87
N PHE A 106 14.07 7.83 -8.98
CA PHE A 106 13.44 8.47 -7.84
C PHE A 106 12.57 7.50 -7.04
N ILE A 107 11.77 6.66 -7.72
CA ILE A 107 10.97 5.65 -7.03
C ILE A 107 11.86 4.62 -6.33
N GLN A 108 12.83 4.06 -7.04
CA GLN A 108 13.65 2.97 -6.54
C GLN A 108 14.54 3.38 -5.36
N GLU A 109 15.16 4.56 -5.44
CA GLU A 109 16.19 5.00 -4.51
C GLU A 109 15.60 5.81 -3.34
N ASP A 110 14.69 6.74 -3.63
CA ASP A 110 14.18 7.68 -2.62
C ASP A 110 12.84 7.25 -2.03
N VAL A 111 11.88 6.86 -2.89
CA VAL A 111 10.53 6.52 -2.43
C VAL A 111 10.51 5.19 -1.69
N LEU A 112 11.08 4.13 -2.29
CA LEU A 112 11.07 2.79 -1.70
C LEU A 112 11.85 2.73 -0.38
N SER A 113 12.97 3.45 -0.27
CA SER A 113 13.74 3.53 0.97
C SER A 113 12.92 4.20 2.09
N THR A 114 12.25 5.32 1.78
CA THR A 114 11.34 6.00 2.70
C THR A 114 10.16 5.11 3.10
N TRP A 115 9.58 4.39 2.13
CA TRP A 115 8.44 3.50 2.38
C TRP A 115 8.84 2.29 3.23
N ALA A 116 10.02 1.72 2.99
CA ALA A 116 10.55 0.61 3.78
C ALA A 116 10.71 1.00 5.26
N MET A 117 11.17 2.23 5.56
CA MET A 117 11.22 2.72 6.94
C MET A 117 9.83 2.74 7.60
N LYS A 118 8.81 3.22 6.89
CA LYS A 118 7.43 3.26 7.39
C LYS A 118 6.84 1.85 7.60
N LEU A 119 7.26 0.87 6.81
CA LEU A 119 6.83 -0.52 6.99
C LEU A 119 7.53 -1.20 8.18
N ARG A 120 8.74 -0.78 8.54
CA ARG A 120 9.51 -1.33 9.68
C ARG A 120 9.14 -0.74 11.04
N SER A 121 8.49 0.42 11.07
CA SER A 121 8.09 1.10 12.31
C SER A 121 6.79 0.57 12.94
N HIS A 122 6.29 -0.57 12.45
CA HIS A 122 5.10 -1.27 12.93
C HIS A 122 5.45 -2.73 13.20
#